data_AF-A0A6H0CZQ9-F1
#
_entry.id   AF-A0A6H0CZQ9-F1
#
_cell.length_a   1.000
_cell.length_b   1.000
_cell.length_c   1.000
_cell.angle_alpha   90.00
_cell.angle_beta   90.00
_cell.angle_gamma   90.00
#
_symmetry.space_group_name_H-M   'P 1'
#
loop_
_entity.id
_entity.type
_entity.pdbx_description
1 polymer ?
#
loop_
_entity_poly.entity_id
_entity_poly.type
_entity_poly.pdbx_seq_one_letter_code
_entity_poly.pdbx_strand_id
1 'polypeptide(L)'
;MIGMAGQVWVSLISLGGVVLGGVLSYLVQHRTQQSAERAEQQRQRIALSETRRAERLALLERFIEVSAEAERCAYTRPSEWEDTDDWYLTTRDVMYRLWVADRLLRIQFPLAVHDAAHAHFLDLNRTVWHGLPDGESVRDYLEGNRSAFLDAAREVMG
;
A
#
# COMPACT_ATOMS: atom_id res chain seq x y z
N MET A 1 -33.23 -74.49 0.63
CA MET A 1 -32.01 -73.77 1.08
C MET A 1 -31.29 -72.96 0.00
N ILE A 2 -31.71 -72.99 -1.28
CA ILE A 2 -30.99 -72.29 -2.37
C ILE A 2 -31.33 -70.78 -2.45
N GLY A 3 -32.51 -70.34 -1.99
CA GLY A 3 -32.93 -68.92 -2.04
C GLY A 3 -32.25 -67.99 -1.02
N MET A 4 -31.89 -68.50 0.18
CA MET A 4 -31.23 -67.70 1.22
C MET A 4 -29.79 -67.32 0.86
N ALA A 5 -29.08 -68.17 0.11
CA ALA A 5 -27.70 -67.92 -0.31
C ALA A 5 -27.59 -66.79 -1.35
N GLY A 6 -28.56 -66.69 -2.28
CA GLY A 6 -28.60 -65.61 -3.27
C GLY A 6 -28.93 -64.25 -2.66
N GLN A 7 -29.79 -64.22 -1.63
CA GLN A 7 -30.20 -62.98 -0.97
C GLN A 7 -29.07 -62.38 -0.13
N VAL A 8 -28.29 -63.21 0.56
CA VAL A 8 -27.08 -62.79 1.31
C VAL A 8 -26.01 -62.24 0.37
N TRP A 9 -25.85 -62.82 -0.83
CA TRP A 9 -24.86 -62.35 -1.80
C TRP A 9 -25.26 -60.99 -2.42
N VAL A 10 -26.54 -60.79 -2.73
CA VAL A 10 -27.04 -59.48 -3.21
C VAL A 10 -26.90 -58.41 -2.12
N SER A 11 -27.17 -58.74 -0.86
CA SER A 11 -26.96 -57.83 0.27
C SER A 11 -25.49 -57.47 0.49
N LEU A 12 -24.56 -58.42 0.34
CA LEU A 12 -23.12 -58.17 0.45
C LEU A 12 -22.58 -57.28 -0.69
N ILE A 13 -23.04 -57.50 -1.92
CA ILE A 13 -22.68 -56.65 -3.08
C ILE A 13 -23.25 -55.24 -2.91
N SER A 14 -24.49 -55.13 -2.43
CA SER A 14 -25.15 -53.85 -2.10
C SER A 14 -24.42 -53.09 -0.98
N LEU A 15 -24.06 -53.77 0.11
CA LEU A 15 -23.31 -53.18 1.23
C LEU A 15 -21.92 -52.72 0.77
N GLY A 16 -21.25 -53.52 -0.06
CA GLY A 16 -19.96 -53.16 -0.66
C GLY A 16 -20.05 -51.91 -1.55
N GLY A 17 -21.12 -51.77 -2.32
CA GLY A 17 -21.39 -50.59 -3.14
C GLY A 17 -21.59 -49.31 -2.32
N VAL A 18 -22.32 -49.39 -1.19
CA VAL A 18 -22.54 -48.25 -0.28
C VAL A 18 -21.25 -47.83 0.42
N VAL A 19 -20.44 -48.79 0.89
CA VAL A 19 -19.14 -48.49 1.51
C VAL A 19 -18.18 -47.85 0.52
N LEU A 20 -18.08 -48.39 -0.71
CA LEU A 20 -17.27 -47.79 -1.78
C LEU A 20 -17.76 -46.39 -2.16
N GLY A 21 -19.08 -46.21 -2.31
CA GLY A 21 -19.68 -44.91 -2.60
C GLY A 21 -19.46 -43.88 -1.49
N GLY A 22 -19.54 -44.31 -0.23
CA GLY A 22 -19.27 -43.48 0.95
C GLY A 22 -17.81 -43.05 1.05
N VAL A 23 -16.87 -43.98 0.82
CA VAL A 23 -15.43 -43.69 0.82
C VAL A 23 -15.06 -42.75 -0.34
N LEU A 24 -15.57 -42.98 -1.55
CA LEU A 24 -15.35 -42.10 -2.70
C LEU A 24 -15.93 -40.71 -2.45
N SER A 25 -17.14 -40.63 -1.89
CA SER A 25 -17.77 -39.35 -1.54
C SER A 25 -16.97 -38.59 -0.50
N TYR A 26 -16.49 -39.27 0.54
CA TYR A 26 -15.63 -38.68 1.57
C TYR A 26 -14.32 -38.15 0.97
N LEU A 27 -13.66 -38.91 0.09
CA LEU A 27 -12.42 -38.47 -0.56
C LEU A 27 -12.63 -37.24 -1.46
N VAL A 28 -13.72 -37.20 -2.22
CA VAL A 28 -14.07 -36.05 -3.07
C VAL A 28 -14.40 -34.83 -2.22
N GLN A 29 -15.19 -35.00 -1.16
CA GLN A 29 -15.53 -33.91 -0.23
C GLN A 29 -14.29 -33.36 0.47
N HIS A 30 -13.41 -34.24 0.94
CA HIS A 30 -12.18 -33.85 1.61
C HIS A 30 -11.25 -33.07 0.68
N ARG A 31 -11.09 -33.51 -0.58
CA ARG A 31 -10.29 -32.76 -1.57
C ARG A 31 -10.94 -31.44 -1.97
N THR A 32 -12.26 -31.40 -2.08
CA THR A 32 -13.00 -30.16 -2.38
C THR A 32 -12.84 -29.15 -1.25
N GLN A 33 -12.93 -29.59 0.01
CA GLN A 33 -12.71 -28.75 1.19
C GLN A 33 -11.29 -28.18 1.23
N GLN A 34 -10.27 -29.02 1.05
CA GLN A 34 -8.88 -28.54 1.01
C GLN A 34 -8.62 -27.57 -0.15
N SER A 35 -9.23 -27.81 -1.31
CA SER A 35 -9.14 -26.90 -2.45
C SER A 35 -9.83 -25.57 -2.16
N ALA A 36 -10.99 -25.59 -1.50
CA ALA A 36 -11.72 -24.39 -1.11
C ALA A 36 -10.94 -23.57 -0.07
N GLU A 37 -10.33 -24.23 0.93
CA GLU A 37 -9.48 -23.58 1.92
C GLU A 37 -8.26 -22.89 1.29
N ARG A 38 -7.60 -23.54 0.32
CA ARG A 38 -6.47 -22.94 -0.41
C ARG A 38 -6.89 -21.75 -1.26
N ALA A 39 -8.02 -21.88 -1.96
CA ALA A 39 -8.57 -20.79 -2.77
C ALA A 39 -8.96 -19.59 -1.89
N GLU A 40 -9.52 -19.84 -0.70
CA GLU A 40 -9.88 -18.80 0.25
C GLU A 40 -8.63 -18.13 0.85
N GLN A 41 -7.60 -18.90 1.24
CA GLN A 41 -6.32 -18.35 1.68
C GLN A 41 -5.66 -17.51 0.58
N GLN A 42 -5.73 -17.93 -0.68
CA GLN A 42 -5.21 -17.18 -1.81
C GLN A 42 -5.99 -15.87 -2.00
N ARG A 43 -7.32 -15.90 -1.93
CA ARG A 43 -8.16 -14.69 -2.00
C ARG A 43 -7.85 -13.71 -0.87
N GLN A 44 -7.69 -14.20 0.35
CA GLN A 44 -7.32 -13.38 1.50
C GLN A 44 -5.95 -12.72 1.30
N ARG A 45 -4.96 -13.45 0.78
CA ARG A 45 -3.63 -12.88 0.47
C ARG A 45 -3.70 -11.81 -0.61
N ILE A 46 -4.49 -12.04 -1.67
CA ILE A 46 -4.72 -11.05 -2.73
C ILE A 46 -5.38 -9.80 -2.14
N ALA A 47 -6.46 -9.97 -1.38
CA ALA A 47 -7.16 -8.87 -0.73
C ALA A 47 -6.23 -8.05 0.18
N LEU A 48 -5.43 -8.71 1.03
CA LEU A 48 -4.45 -8.02 1.89
C LEU A 48 -3.37 -7.29 1.07
N SER A 49 -2.93 -7.86 -0.04
CA SER A 49 -1.95 -7.21 -0.92
C SER A 49 -2.53 -5.98 -1.62
N GLU A 50 -3.79 -6.05 -2.05
CA GLU A 50 -4.52 -4.93 -2.66
C GLU A 50 -4.77 -3.81 -1.64
N THR A 51 -5.19 -4.15 -0.41
CA THR A 51 -5.35 -3.17 0.67
C THR A 51 -4.05 -2.45 0.97
N ARG A 52 -2.93 -3.17 1.12
CA ARG A 52 -1.61 -2.54 1.35
C ARG A 52 -1.19 -1.66 0.18
N ARG A 53 -1.48 -2.05 -1.06
CA ARG A 53 -1.19 -1.24 -2.24
C ARG A 53 -2.01 0.06 -2.25
N ALA A 54 -3.28 -0.01 -1.91
CA ALA A 54 -4.15 1.16 -1.79
C ALA A 54 -3.69 2.11 -0.66
N GLU A 55 -3.35 1.57 0.50
CA GLU A 55 -2.80 2.35 1.62
C GLU A 55 -1.50 3.06 1.24
N ARG A 56 -0.58 2.36 0.57
CA ARG A 56 0.66 2.94 0.05
C ARG A 56 0.40 4.05 -0.95
N LEU A 57 -0.51 3.84 -1.90
CA LEU A 57 -0.88 4.86 -2.88
C LEU A 57 -1.43 6.12 -2.19
N ALA A 58 -2.32 5.96 -1.21
CA ALA A 58 -2.89 7.08 -0.46
C ALA A 58 -1.82 7.88 0.31
N LEU A 59 -0.79 7.21 0.85
CA LEU A 59 0.32 7.90 1.52
C LEU A 59 1.22 8.67 0.54
N LEU A 60 1.48 8.11 -0.64
CA LEU A 60 2.23 8.80 -1.69
C LEU A 60 1.46 10.03 -2.19
N GLU A 61 0.16 9.88 -2.47
CA GLU A 61 -0.73 10.97 -2.86
C GLU A 61 -0.70 12.07 -1.80
N ARG A 62 -0.87 11.72 -0.52
CA ARG A 62 -0.82 12.68 0.58
C ARG A 62 0.50 13.43 0.65
N PHE A 63 1.63 12.75 0.47
CA PHE A 63 2.94 13.40 0.47
C PHE A 63 3.06 14.38 -0.70
N ILE A 64 2.65 13.99 -1.91
CA ILE A 64 2.68 14.82 -3.12
C ILE A 64 1.79 16.05 -2.98
N GLU A 65 0.58 15.89 -2.45
CA GLU A 65 -0.35 17.01 -2.25
C GLU A 65 0.22 18.05 -1.28
N VAL A 66 0.76 17.59 -0.15
CA VAL A 66 1.27 18.49 0.88
C VAL A 66 2.61 19.10 0.44
N SER A 67 3.44 18.37 -0.31
CA SER A 67 4.66 18.96 -0.89
C SER A 67 4.31 20.05 -1.90
N ALA A 68 3.32 19.84 -2.76
CA ALA A 68 2.84 20.87 -3.67
C ALA A 68 2.25 22.10 -2.94
N GLU A 69 1.61 21.89 -1.79
CA GLU A 69 1.13 22.98 -0.92
C GLU A 69 2.31 23.77 -0.32
N ALA A 70 3.34 23.08 0.17
CA ALA A 70 4.56 23.70 0.67
C ALA A 70 5.34 24.43 -0.44
N GLU A 71 5.39 23.89 -1.66
CA GLU A 71 5.97 24.58 -2.83
C GLU A 71 5.24 25.91 -3.08
N ARG A 72 3.90 25.95 -2.98
CA ARG A 72 3.14 27.20 -3.10
C ARG A 72 3.51 28.20 -2.01
N CYS A 73 3.70 27.77 -0.77
CA CYS A 73 4.17 28.63 0.32
C CYS A 73 5.54 29.23 0.02
N ALA A 74 6.44 28.45 -0.59
CA ALA A 74 7.74 28.95 -1.02
C ALA A 74 7.62 30.01 -2.13
N TYR A 75 6.71 29.82 -3.08
CA TYR A 75 6.45 30.82 -4.15
C TYR A 75 5.86 32.11 -3.64
N THR A 76 4.97 32.05 -2.65
CA THR A 76 4.30 33.22 -2.09
C THR A 76 5.07 33.84 -0.92
N ARG A 77 6.28 33.37 -0.65
CA ARG A 77 7.14 33.83 0.45
C ARG A 77 7.41 35.34 0.35
N PRO A 78 7.00 36.14 1.36
CA PRO A 78 7.39 37.54 1.46
C PRO A 78 8.90 37.71 1.65
N SER A 79 9.45 38.88 1.28
CA SER A 79 10.86 39.19 1.54
C SER A 79 11.19 39.24 3.02
N GLU A 80 10.24 39.73 3.83
CA GLU A 80 10.30 39.83 5.29
C GLU A 80 8.99 39.31 5.85
N TRP A 81 9.06 38.57 6.97
CA TRP A 81 7.90 38.03 7.67
C TRP A 81 8.22 37.85 9.15
N GLU A 82 7.16 37.87 9.98
CA GLU A 82 7.20 37.63 11.43
C GLU A 82 6.38 36.38 11.80
N ASP A 83 6.63 35.83 12.99
CA ASP A 83 5.95 34.60 13.47
C ASP A 83 4.43 34.77 13.67
N THR A 84 3.92 36.00 13.65
CA THR A 84 2.49 36.32 13.74
C THR A 84 1.82 36.50 12.38
N ASP A 85 2.57 36.51 11.29
CA ASP A 85 2.03 36.76 9.96
C ASP A 85 1.20 35.58 9.47
N ASP A 86 0.14 35.88 8.72
CA ASP A 86 -0.75 34.86 8.14
C ASP A 86 0.02 33.88 7.23
N TRP A 87 1.01 34.37 6.48
CA TRP A 87 1.88 33.53 5.67
C TRP A 87 2.65 32.54 6.55
N TYR A 88 3.25 33.01 7.66
CA TYR A 88 4.02 32.15 8.56
C TYR A 88 3.13 31.10 9.23
N LEU A 89 1.99 31.51 9.78
CA LEU A 89 1.07 30.61 10.47
C LEU A 89 0.54 29.52 9.54
N THR A 90 0.15 29.90 8.32
CA THR A 90 -0.30 28.98 7.28
C THR A 90 0.82 28.04 6.84
N THR A 91 1.99 28.59 6.53
CA THR A 91 3.15 27.83 6.07
C THR A 91 3.63 26.85 7.13
N ARG A 92 3.61 27.24 8.41
CA ARG A 92 3.96 26.36 9.53
C ARG A 92 3.02 25.15 9.62
N ASP A 93 1.72 25.35 9.44
CA ASP A 93 0.75 24.24 9.42
C ASP A 93 1.02 23.27 8.25
N VAL A 94 1.24 23.82 7.05
CA VAL A 94 1.59 23.03 5.86
C VAL A 94 2.88 22.24 6.05
N MET A 95 3.93 22.89 6.57
CA MET A 95 5.22 22.24 6.83
C MET A 95 5.12 21.17 7.92
N TYR A 96 4.25 21.36 8.93
CA TYR A 96 3.96 20.33 9.92
C TYR A 96 3.26 19.12 9.29
N ARG A 97 2.25 19.34 8.45
CA ARG A 97 1.60 18.26 7.69
C ARG A 97 2.58 17.52 6.78
N LEU A 98 3.53 18.24 6.16
CA LEU A 98 4.55 17.65 5.31
C LEU A 98 5.50 16.76 6.13
N TRP A 99 5.91 17.25 7.30
CA TRP A 99 6.73 16.49 8.24
C TRP A 99 6.04 15.20 8.69
N VAL A 100 4.73 15.24 8.97
CA VAL A 100 3.95 14.03 9.28
C VAL A 100 3.94 13.06 8.09
N ALA A 101 3.73 13.56 6.87
CA ALA A 101 3.73 12.73 5.67
C ALA A 101 5.10 12.04 5.44
N ASP A 102 6.22 12.75 5.59
CA ASP A 102 7.59 12.18 5.55
C ASP A 102 7.74 11.01 6.53
N ARG A 103 7.28 11.17 7.77
CA ARG A 103 7.36 10.12 8.79
C ARG A 103 6.48 8.91 8.49
N LEU A 104 5.31 9.11 7.88
CA LEU A 104 4.48 8.00 7.45
C LEU A 104 5.13 7.21 6.30
N LEU A 105 5.82 7.88 5.38
CA LEU A 105 6.62 7.20 4.36
C LEU A 105 7.72 6.35 4.98
N ARG A 106 8.42 6.86 6.01
CA ARG A 106 9.44 6.10 6.75
C ARG A 106 8.92 4.79 7.34
N ILE A 107 7.67 4.77 7.77
CA ILE A 107 7.05 3.60 8.43
C ILE A 107 6.63 2.54 7.39
N GLN A 108 6.09 2.99 6.25
CA GLN A 108 5.35 2.11 5.33
C GLN A 108 6.13 1.69 4.08
N PHE A 109 7.24 2.39 3.78
CA PHE A 109 8.03 2.18 2.58
C PHE A 109 9.47 1.72 2.89
N PRO A 110 10.15 1.07 1.93
CA PRO A 110 11.59 0.82 2.02
C PRO A 110 12.38 2.12 2.22
N LEU A 111 13.54 2.01 2.87
CA LEU A 111 14.40 3.17 3.17
C LEU A 111 14.70 4.01 1.93
N ALA A 112 14.95 3.40 0.77
CA ALA A 112 15.25 4.13 -0.47
C ALA A 112 14.17 5.15 -0.87
N VAL A 113 12.88 4.80 -0.72
CA VAL A 113 11.77 5.71 -1.01
C VAL A 113 11.72 6.84 0.01
N HIS A 114 11.88 6.49 1.30
CA HIS A 114 11.92 7.48 2.37
C HIS A 114 13.10 8.45 2.19
N ASP A 115 14.30 7.96 1.88
CA ASP A 115 15.49 8.80 1.79
C ASP A 115 15.39 9.79 0.61
N ALA A 116 14.81 9.35 -0.52
CA ALA A 116 14.50 10.23 -1.63
C ALA A 116 13.42 11.27 -1.28
N ALA A 117 12.33 10.86 -0.62
CA ALA A 117 11.29 11.77 -0.13
C ALA A 117 11.87 12.78 0.89
N HIS A 118 12.75 12.31 1.77
CA HIS A 118 13.36 13.10 2.83
C HIS A 118 14.32 14.15 2.25
N ALA A 119 15.08 13.80 1.21
CA ALA A 119 15.91 14.78 0.49
C ALA A 119 15.06 15.89 -0.12
N HIS A 120 13.94 15.53 -0.78
CA HIS A 120 12.98 16.51 -1.30
C HIS A 120 12.37 17.38 -0.19
N PHE A 121 11.99 16.78 0.95
CA PHE A 121 11.50 17.49 2.12
C PHE A 121 12.50 18.52 2.66
N LEU A 122 13.77 18.13 2.80
CA LEU A 122 14.82 19.02 3.32
C LEU A 122 15.05 20.22 2.41
N ASP A 123 15.11 19.99 1.09
CA ASP A 123 15.24 21.07 0.12
C ASP A 123 14.04 22.01 0.13
N LEU A 124 12.83 21.45 0.19
CA LEU A 124 11.62 22.24 0.26
C LEU A 124 11.54 23.05 1.56
N ASN A 125 11.87 22.45 2.70
CA ASN A 125 11.94 23.14 3.98
C ASN A 125 12.95 24.30 3.94
N ARG A 126 14.14 24.07 3.38
CA ARG A 126 15.13 25.14 3.20
C ARG A 126 14.58 26.26 2.33
N THR A 127 13.98 25.90 1.19
CA THR A 127 13.45 26.85 0.21
C THR A 127 12.31 27.69 0.78
N VAL A 128 11.39 27.07 1.54
CA VAL A 128 10.26 27.75 2.19
C VAL A 128 10.75 28.79 3.21
N TRP A 129 11.69 28.43 4.09
CA TRP A 129 12.07 29.32 5.18
C TRP A 129 13.14 30.33 4.79
N HIS A 130 14.14 29.90 4.02
CA HIS A 130 15.30 30.71 3.68
C HIS A 130 15.24 31.35 2.30
N GLY A 131 14.29 30.92 1.45
CA GLY A 131 14.26 31.33 0.04
C GLY A 131 15.39 30.70 -0.77
N LEU A 132 15.42 31.04 -2.05
CA LEU A 132 16.51 30.72 -2.97
C LEU A 132 17.29 32.00 -3.32
N PRO A 133 18.54 31.88 -3.78
CA PRO A 133 19.27 33.00 -4.36
C PRO A 133 18.50 33.63 -5.53
N ASP A 134 18.69 34.94 -5.72
CA ASP A 134 17.99 35.68 -6.78
C ASP A 134 18.20 35.05 -8.17
N GLY A 135 17.10 34.77 -8.86
CA GLY A 135 17.09 34.21 -10.21
C GLY A 135 16.94 32.69 -10.31
N GLU A 136 16.99 31.96 -9.20
CA GLU A 136 16.68 30.52 -9.19
C GLU A 136 15.17 30.27 -9.09
N SER A 137 14.67 29.42 -9.99
CA SER A 137 13.29 28.94 -9.97
C SER A 137 13.13 27.87 -8.90
N VAL A 138 12.18 28.08 -7.96
CA VAL A 138 11.81 27.09 -6.93
C VAL A 138 11.51 25.73 -7.56
N ARG A 139 10.79 25.72 -8.68
CA ARG A 139 10.48 24.47 -9.38
C ARG A 139 11.74 23.74 -9.83
N ASP A 140 12.66 24.46 -10.47
CA ASP A 140 13.84 23.88 -11.10
C ASP A 140 14.83 23.38 -10.03
N TYR A 141 14.97 24.13 -8.93
CA TYR A 141 15.76 23.72 -7.78
C TYR A 141 15.25 22.39 -7.18
N LEU A 142 13.93 22.24 -7.06
CA LEU A 142 13.32 21.05 -6.45
C LEU A 142 13.17 19.86 -7.40
N GLU A 143 13.28 20.06 -8.71
CA GLU A 143 12.97 19.05 -9.73
C GLU A 143 13.80 17.78 -9.59
N GLY A 144 15.09 17.91 -9.26
CA GLY A 144 15.99 16.77 -9.12
C GLY A 144 15.54 15.81 -8.03
N ASN A 145 15.31 16.31 -6.82
CA ASN A 145 14.85 15.49 -5.71
C ASN A 145 13.39 15.04 -5.86
N ARG A 146 12.53 15.85 -6.51
CA ARG A 146 11.16 15.46 -6.83
C ARG A 146 11.15 14.25 -7.78
N SER A 147 11.94 14.29 -8.83
CA SER A 147 12.08 13.20 -9.81
C SER A 147 12.63 11.94 -9.15
N ALA A 148 13.71 12.06 -8.35
CA ALA A 148 14.29 10.93 -7.63
C ALA A 148 13.29 10.24 -6.68
N PHE A 149 12.47 11.03 -5.98
CA PHE A 149 11.39 10.49 -5.15
C PHE A 149 10.34 9.73 -5.96
N LEU A 150 9.86 10.31 -7.07
CA LEU A 150 8.85 9.68 -7.93
C LEU A 150 9.37 8.38 -8.57
N ASP A 151 10.64 8.35 -8.98
CA ASP A 151 11.29 7.16 -9.52
C ASP A 151 11.40 6.06 -8.46
N ALA A 152 11.85 6.38 -7.24
CA ALA A 152 11.91 5.41 -6.14
C ALA A 152 10.52 4.89 -5.76
N ALA A 153 9.51 5.76 -5.74
CA ALA A 153 8.13 5.36 -5.49
C ALA A 153 7.58 4.43 -6.58
N ARG A 154 7.91 4.70 -7.85
CA ARG A 154 7.51 3.88 -8.99
C ARG A 154 8.09 2.47 -8.91
N GLU A 155 9.36 2.32 -8.51
CA GLU A 155 10.00 1.00 -8.35
C GLU A 155 9.28 0.11 -7.32
N VAL A 156 8.74 0.69 -6.26
CA VAL A 156 8.03 -0.06 -5.19
C VAL A 156 6.57 -0.33 -5.53
N MET A 157 5.96 0.48 -6.39
CA MET A 157 4.54 0.37 -6.77
C MET A 157 4.29 -0.46 -8.03
N GLY A 158 5.36 -0.77 -8.78
CA GLY A 158 5.38 -1.59 -10.00
C GLY A 158 5.13 -3.07 -9.74
#